data_AF-A0A2D4HY16-F1
#
_entry.id   AF-A0A2D4HY16-F1
#
_cell.length_a   1.000
_cell.length_b   1.000
_cell.length_c   1.000
_cell.angle_alpha   90.00
_cell.angle_beta   90.00
_cell.angle_gamma   90.00
#
_symmetry.space_group_name_H-M   'P 1'
#
loop_
_entity.id
_entity.type
_entity.pdbx_description
1 polymer ?
#
loop_
_entity_poly.entity_id
_entity_poly.type
_entity_poly.pdbx_seq_one_letter_code
_entity_poly.pdbx_strand_id
1 'polypeptide(L)'
;MPEMVAKLGDTFAKALDMLEVEKNTILGLPQPLLEPYDSPVYKTVLERMQGFFCTLYDNCFHILGSAGSSMQQDFYVVEGLAAELLNSAFINLDNIPDYRLRPLLRVFVKPLVSSCPPEHYESLICPILGPLFTYLHMRLSQKWQVINQRSLVCDEDTVDDNPESQEMLEEQLVRLLTREVMDLIAVCCVSKKGAEQNNTVTADGDDEEMMSTEVTPSTSSELTELGKCLMKQENVCTALLITAFTSLSWKDTLSCQRTTTQLCWPLLKQVLTKNMMIPEAVIWFFTSVLKGLQVHGQHDGCMAALVHLAFQIYEALRPRYAELKTVMEQVPEIQNDSLEQFDSKLLNVTLQKVADKRRKDHFKRLIAGCIGKPLGEQFRKEVHIRNLPSLFKKDTCIVAAST
;
A
#
# COMPACT_ATOMS: atom_id res chain seq x y z
N MET A 1 3.68 -17.57 21.82
CA MET A 1 2.50 -18.31 21.29
C MET A 1 2.77 -19.78 20.99
N PRO A 2 3.96 -20.19 20.48
CA PRO A 2 4.27 -21.61 20.25
C PRO A 2 4.05 -22.52 21.47
N GLU A 3 4.42 -22.05 22.66
CA GLU A 3 4.23 -22.78 23.92
C GLU A 3 2.75 -22.97 24.32
N MET A 4 1.86 -22.04 23.93
CA MET A 4 0.43 -22.13 24.22
C MET A 4 -0.31 -22.93 23.16
N VAL A 5 0.12 -22.85 21.90
CA VAL A 5 -0.38 -23.71 20.81
C VAL A 5 0.01 -25.16 21.05
N ALA A 6 1.20 -25.42 21.60
CA ALA A 6 1.64 -26.76 22.00
C ALA A 6 0.79 -27.40 23.12
N LYS A 7 -0.09 -26.63 23.78
CA LYS A 7 -1.07 -27.19 24.74
C LYS A 7 -2.31 -27.76 24.07
N LEU A 8 -2.53 -27.48 22.78
CA LEU A 8 -3.58 -28.12 21.99
C LEU A 8 -3.18 -29.57 21.72
N GLY A 9 -4.11 -30.51 21.89
CA GLY A 9 -3.87 -31.89 21.48
C GLY A 9 -3.63 -32.01 19.98
N ASP A 10 -2.99 -33.08 19.53
CA ASP A 10 -2.54 -33.27 18.13
C ASP A 10 -3.64 -33.02 17.09
N THR A 11 -4.88 -33.43 17.41
CA THR A 11 -6.06 -33.21 16.55
C THR A 11 -6.38 -31.74 16.30
N PHE A 12 -5.99 -30.83 17.21
CA PHE A 12 -6.28 -29.40 17.17
C PHE A 12 -5.04 -28.52 17.02
N ALA A 13 -3.86 -29.10 16.74
CA ALA A 13 -2.62 -28.33 16.58
C ALA A 13 -2.73 -27.22 15.52
N LYS A 14 -3.57 -27.43 14.49
CA LYS A 14 -3.85 -26.48 13.39
C LYS A 14 -5.15 -25.69 13.58
N ALA A 15 -5.75 -25.69 14.77
CA ALA A 15 -7.05 -25.04 15.00
C ALA A 15 -7.00 -23.51 14.87
N LEU A 16 -5.82 -22.89 14.94
CA LEU A 16 -5.62 -21.45 14.74
C LEU A 16 -5.18 -21.10 13.31
N ASP A 17 -4.87 -22.11 12.49
CA ASP A 17 -4.47 -21.92 11.10
C ASP A 17 -5.64 -21.38 10.27
N MET A 18 -5.29 -20.77 9.13
CA MET A 18 -6.25 -20.25 8.18
C MET A 18 -7.08 -21.38 7.53
N LEU A 19 -8.37 -21.13 7.32
CA LEU A 19 -9.26 -22.08 6.64
C LEU A 19 -8.84 -22.25 5.18
N GLU A 20 -8.99 -23.46 4.63
CA GLU A 20 -8.60 -23.75 3.26
C GLU A 20 -9.37 -22.90 2.23
N VAL A 21 -10.64 -22.64 2.51
CA VAL A 21 -11.50 -21.74 1.71
C VAL A 21 -10.92 -20.32 1.67
N GLU A 22 -10.38 -19.82 2.79
CA GLU A 22 -9.75 -18.50 2.86
C GLU A 22 -8.44 -18.47 2.07
N LYS A 23 -7.61 -19.53 2.15
CA LYS A 23 -6.39 -19.67 1.34
C LYS A 23 -6.70 -19.61 -0.15
N ASN A 24 -7.67 -20.41 -0.61
CA ASN A 24 -8.09 -20.43 -2.01
C ASN A 24 -8.60 -19.06 -2.46
N THR A 25 -9.37 -18.37 -1.61
CA THR A 25 -9.85 -17.01 -1.90
C THR A 25 -8.70 -16.02 -2.07
N ILE A 26 -7.69 -16.08 -1.22
CA ILE A 26 -6.52 -15.20 -1.28
C ILE A 26 -5.68 -15.48 -2.53
N LEU A 27 -5.53 -16.75 -2.91
CA LEU A 27 -4.82 -17.19 -4.12
C LEU A 27 -5.62 -16.99 -5.41
N GLY A 28 -6.88 -16.58 -5.34
CA GLY A 28 -7.75 -16.43 -6.51
C GLY A 28 -8.15 -17.77 -7.14
N LEU A 29 -8.06 -18.87 -6.39
CA LEU A 29 -8.45 -20.19 -6.86
C LEU A 29 -9.98 -20.37 -6.79
N PRO A 30 -10.58 -21.06 -7.77
CA PRO A 30 -12.01 -21.34 -7.75
C PRO A 30 -12.41 -22.13 -6.49
N GLN A 31 -13.49 -21.71 -5.86
CA GLN A 31 -14.06 -22.45 -4.73
C GLN A 31 -14.74 -23.75 -5.22
N PRO A 32 -14.69 -24.84 -4.45
CA PRO A 32 -15.42 -26.04 -4.79
C PRO A 32 -16.92 -25.74 -4.86
N LEU A 33 -17.55 -26.05 -5.99
CA LEU A 33 -19.00 -25.99 -6.14
C LEU A 33 -19.61 -27.10 -5.29
N LEU A 34 -20.13 -26.75 -4.12
CA LEU A 34 -20.86 -27.66 -3.25
C LEU A 34 -22.36 -27.51 -3.51
N GLU A 35 -23.06 -28.62 -3.75
CA GLU A 35 -24.52 -28.60 -3.79
C GLU A 35 -25.07 -28.25 -2.39
N PRO A 36 -25.91 -27.21 -2.25
CA PRO A 36 -26.34 -26.69 -0.94
C PRO A 36 -27.07 -27.70 -0.05
N TYR A 37 -27.64 -28.75 -0.63
CA TYR A 37 -28.48 -29.70 0.05
C TYR A 37 -27.74 -30.95 0.57
N ASP A 38 -26.52 -31.23 0.07
CA ASP A 38 -25.83 -32.51 0.34
C ASP A 38 -24.47 -32.38 1.05
N SER A 39 -23.95 -31.16 1.27
CA SER A 39 -22.66 -30.96 1.95
C SER A 39 -22.82 -30.41 3.37
N PRO A 40 -22.17 -31.02 4.40
CA PRO A 40 -22.08 -30.39 5.71
C PRO A 40 -21.31 -29.06 5.63
N VAL A 41 -21.73 -28.06 6.41
CA VAL A 41 -21.09 -26.73 6.48
C VAL A 41 -19.61 -26.82 6.88
N TYR A 42 -19.28 -27.77 7.75
CA TYR A 42 -17.91 -28.11 8.12
C TYR A 42 -17.69 -29.60 7.87
N LYS A 43 -16.66 -29.93 7.09
CA LYS A 43 -16.30 -31.31 6.73
C LYS A 43 -15.61 -32.02 7.88
N THR A 44 -14.90 -31.28 8.74
CA THR A 44 -14.17 -31.86 9.88
C THR A 44 -14.39 -31.10 11.19
N VAL A 45 -14.13 -31.77 12.32
CA VAL A 45 -14.15 -31.14 13.65
C VAL A 45 -13.06 -30.06 13.79
N LEU A 46 -11.92 -30.26 13.14
CA LEU A 46 -10.84 -29.28 13.06
C LEU A 46 -11.30 -28.01 12.33
N GLU A 47 -11.93 -28.16 11.16
CA GLU A 47 -12.44 -27.04 10.37
C GLU A 47 -13.50 -26.24 11.13
N ARG A 48 -14.37 -26.93 11.90
CA ARG A 48 -15.32 -26.28 12.80
C ARG A 48 -14.62 -25.44 13.88
N MET A 49 -13.53 -25.93 14.45
CA MET A 49 -12.74 -25.18 15.44
C MET A 49 -12.02 -23.98 14.81
N GLN A 50 -11.45 -24.14 13.61
CA GLN A 50 -10.86 -23.04 12.85
C GLN A 50 -11.89 -21.95 12.57
N GLY A 51 -13.09 -22.33 12.09
CA GLY A 51 -14.21 -21.42 11.89
C GLY A 51 -14.61 -20.69 13.18
N PHE A 52 -14.72 -21.42 14.30
CA PHE A 52 -15.04 -20.82 15.60
C PHE A 52 -14.00 -19.77 16.03
N PHE A 53 -12.70 -20.09 16.02
CA PHE A 53 -11.66 -19.12 16.37
C PHE A 53 -11.56 -17.99 15.35
N CYS A 54 -11.87 -18.24 14.08
CA CYS A 54 -12.03 -17.20 13.05
C CYS A 54 -13.07 -16.17 13.47
N THR A 55 -14.31 -16.62 13.57
CA THR A 55 -15.45 -15.78 13.88
C THR A 55 -15.36 -15.12 15.26
N LEU A 56 -14.88 -15.81 16.29
CA LEU A 56 -14.75 -15.24 17.64
C LEU A 56 -13.78 -14.06 17.65
N TYR A 57 -12.59 -14.23 17.10
CA TYR A 57 -11.56 -13.19 17.05
C TYR A 57 -12.07 -11.96 16.28
N ASP A 58 -12.65 -12.16 15.10
CA ASP A 58 -13.14 -11.06 14.26
C ASP A 58 -14.29 -10.33 14.96
N ASN A 59 -15.24 -11.06 15.56
CA ASN A 59 -16.37 -10.47 16.27
C ASN A 59 -15.94 -9.63 17.47
N CYS A 60 -14.95 -10.08 18.25
CA CYS A 60 -14.40 -9.29 19.36
C CYS A 60 -13.88 -7.93 18.86
N PHE A 61 -13.13 -7.91 17.75
CA PHE A 61 -12.61 -6.67 17.18
C PHE A 61 -13.69 -5.83 16.49
N HIS A 62 -14.72 -6.45 15.91
CA HIS A 62 -15.88 -5.72 15.40
C HIS A 62 -16.65 -4.99 16.50
N ILE A 63 -16.81 -5.61 17.67
CA ILE A 63 -17.44 -4.96 18.83
C ILE A 63 -16.62 -3.75 19.26
N LEU A 64 -15.31 -3.90 19.43
CA LEU A 64 -14.43 -2.80 19.81
C LEU A 64 -14.38 -1.70 18.74
N GLY A 65 -14.33 -2.05 17.46
CA GLY A 65 -14.34 -1.08 16.35
C GLY A 65 -15.64 -0.30 16.24
N SER A 66 -16.77 -0.93 16.57
CA SER A 66 -18.09 -0.28 16.56
C SER A 66 -18.37 0.50 17.85
N ALA A 67 -17.63 0.25 18.94
CA ALA A 67 -17.84 0.93 20.22
C ALA A 67 -17.64 2.44 20.09
N GLY A 68 -16.60 2.88 19.38
CA GLY A 68 -16.30 4.29 19.17
C GLY A 68 -17.41 5.06 18.43
N SER A 69 -18.01 4.47 17.40
CA SER A 69 -19.12 5.11 16.67
C SER A 69 -20.47 5.00 17.39
N SER A 70 -20.68 3.92 18.15
CA SER A 70 -21.96 3.66 18.83
C SER A 70 -22.11 4.44 20.13
N MET A 71 -21.04 4.53 20.93
CA MET A 71 -21.04 5.21 22.23
C MET A 71 -20.39 6.60 22.16
N GLN A 72 -19.72 6.92 21.05
CA GLN A 72 -19.10 8.23 20.82
C GLN A 72 -18.21 8.65 22.01
N GLN A 73 -18.50 9.79 22.62
CA GLN A 73 -17.68 10.40 23.66
C GLN A 73 -17.56 9.52 24.91
N ASP A 74 -18.62 8.78 25.28
CA ASP A 74 -18.65 7.93 26.48
C ASP A 74 -17.61 6.79 26.42
N PHE A 75 -17.27 6.33 25.21
CA PHE A 75 -16.22 5.34 25.02
C PHE A 75 -14.83 5.96 25.19
N TYR A 76 -14.60 7.14 24.62
CA TYR A 76 -13.26 7.77 24.63
C TYR A 76 -12.87 8.41 25.97
N VAL A 77 -13.81 8.60 26.88
CA VAL A 77 -13.56 9.10 28.25
C VAL A 77 -13.26 7.99 29.27
N VAL A 78 -13.31 6.71 28.87
CA VAL A 78 -12.98 5.59 29.76
C VAL A 78 -11.54 5.74 30.29
N GLU A 79 -11.42 5.79 31.61
CA GLU A 79 -10.13 5.96 32.27
C GLU A 79 -9.19 4.80 31.95
N GLY A 80 -7.95 5.13 31.55
CA GLY A 80 -6.95 4.11 31.22
C GLY A 80 -7.19 3.33 29.92
N LEU A 81 -8.16 3.72 29.08
CA LEU A 81 -8.52 2.98 27.87
C LEU A 81 -7.31 2.66 26.97
N ALA A 82 -6.38 3.61 26.80
CA ALA A 82 -5.18 3.40 25.99
C ALA A 82 -4.34 2.22 26.52
N ALA A 83 -4.13 2.18 27.84
CA ALA A 83 -3.34 1.13 28.49
C ALA A 83 -4.06 -0.21 28.43
N GLU A 84 -5.37 -0.25 28.67
CA GLU A 84 -6.18 -1.47 28.57
C GLU A 84 -6.16 -2.06 27.16
N LEU A 85 -6.28 -1.23 26.13
CA LEU A 85 -6.18 -1.67 24.74
C LEU A 85 -4.78 -2.21 24.42
N LEU A 86 -3.72 -1.51 24.83
CA LEU A 86 -2.34 -1.95 24.63
C LEU A 86 -2.05 -3.30 25.32
N ASN A 87 -2.53 -3.47 26.55
CA ASN A 87 -2.34 -4.68 27.35
C ASN A 87 -3.29 -5.82 26.98
N SER A 88 -4.27 -5.59 26.10
CA SER A 88 -5.23 -6.60 25.66
C SER A 88 -5.11 -6.85 24.16
N ALA A 89 -5.60 -5.91 23.34
CA ALA A 89 -5.67 -6.04 21.88
C ALA A 89 -4.28 -6.13 21.21
N PHE A 90 -3.27 -5.48 21.80
CA PHE A 90 -1.93 -5.37 21.22
C PHE A 90 -0.84 -6.12 22.01
N ILE A 91 -1.20 -6.96 22.99
CA ILE A 91 -0.25 -7.59 23.92
C ILE A 91 0.79 -8.49 23.24
N ASN A 92 0.45 -9.11 22.11
CA ASN A 92 1.27 -10.17 21.51
C ASN A 92 1.30 -10.11 19.97
N LEU A 93 1.49 -8.91 19.41
CA LEU A 93 1.48 -8.69 17.96
C LEU A 93 2.49 -9.56 17.21
N ASP A 94 3.67 -9.81 17.79
CA ASP A 94 4.76 -10.63 17.20
C ASP A 94 4.31 -12.01 16.75
N ASN A 95 3.39 -12.61 17.51
CA ASN A 95 2.91 -13.96 17.21
C ASN A 95 1.60 -13.98 16.42
N ILE A 96 0.91 -12.84 16.27
CA ILE A 96 -0.34 -12.80 15.49
C ILE A 96 0.02 -12.92 14.01
N PRO A 97 -0.55 -13.86 13.24
CA PRO A 97 -0.24 -14.01 11.82
C PRO A 97 -0.91 -12.93 10.95
N ASP A 98 -0.42 -12.73 9.73
CA ASP A 98 -0.86 -11.61 8.87
C ASP A 98 -2.36 -11.65 8.56
N TYR A 99 -2.93 -12.86 8.38
CA TYR A 99 -4.37 -13.05 8.15
C TYR A 99 -5.25 -12.67 9.35
N ARG A 100 -4.69 -12.52 10.55
CA ARG A 100 -5.38 -12.04 11.77
C ARG A 100 -5.05 -10.60 12.11
N LEU A 101 -3.83 -10.17 11.81
CA LEU A 101 -3.42 -8.78 12.00
C LEU A 101 -4.19 -7.86 11.05
N ARG A 102 -4.39 -8.27 9.79
CA ARG A 102 -5.12 -7.45 8.82
C ARG A 102 -6.57 -7.14 9.26
N PRO A 103 -7.42 -8.11 9.64
CA PRO A 103 -8.73 -7.81 10.21
C PRO A 103 -8.67 -6.90 11.43
N LEU A 104 -7.76 -7.14 12.38
CA LEU A 104 -7.57 -6.28 13.56
C LEU A 104 -7.34 -4.80 13.15
N LEU A 105 -6.47 -4.54 12.18
CA LEU A 105 -6.24 -3.18 11.68
C LEU A 105 -7.49 -2.59 11.01
N ARG A 106 -8.15 -3.39 10.17
CA ARG A 106 -9.28 -2.95 9.33
C ARG A 106 -10.55 -2.70 10.12
N VAL A 107 -10.92 -3.61 11.02
CA VAL A 107 -12.24 -3.64 11.66
C VAL A 107 -12.22 -3.01 13.05
N PHE A 108 -11.05 -2.89 13.67
CA PHE A 108 -10.90 -2.24 14.97
C PHE A 108 -10.11 -0.93 14.90
N VAL A 109 -8.83 -0.98 14.50
CA VAL A 109 -7.95 0.22 14.61
C VAL A 109 -8.42 1.35 13.71
N LYS A 110 -8.77 1.05 12.46
CA LYS A 110 -9.24 2.06 11.51
C LYS A 110 -10.54 2.75 11.98
N PRO A 111 -11.61 2.04 12.39
CA PRO A 111 -12.80 2.64 12.98
C PRO A 111 -12.53 3.42 14.27
N LEU A 112 -11.69 2.87 15.18
CA LEU A 112 -11.28 3.54 16.42
C LEU A 112 -10.70 4.93 16.12
N VAL A 113 -9.84 5.04 15.12
CA VAL A 113 -9.25 6.31 14.71
C VAL A 113 -10.28 7.22 14.03
N SER A 114 -11.06 6.68 13.10
CA SER A 114 -12.02 7.46 12.31
C SER A 114 -13.17 8.05 13.13
N SER A 115 -13.53 7.42 14.24
CA SER A 115 -14.60 7.89 15.13
C SER A 115 -14.09 8.66 16.34
N CYS A 116 -12.77 8.83 16.51
CA CYS A 116 -12.20 9.50 17.67
C CYS A 116 -12.29 11.03 17.53
N PRO A 117 -12.84 11.74 18.53
CA PRO A 117 -12.81 13.20 18.57
C PRO A 117 -11.37 13.74 18.71
N PRO A 118 -11.07 14.94 18.17
CA PRO A 118 -9.71 15.50 18.20
C PRO A 118 -9.14 15.71 19.61
N GLU A 119 -9.98 15.90 20.61
CA GLU A 119 -9.61 16.11 22.02
C GLU A 119 -8.88 14.90 22.61
N HIS A 120 -9.15 13.70 22.07
CA HIS A 120 -8.59 12.44 22.55
C HIS A 120 -7.41 11.95 21.69
N TYR A 121 -7.00 12.68 20.66
CA TYR A 121 -5.90 12.25 19.79
C TYR A 121 -4.57 12.10 20.54
N GLU A 122 -4.20 13.07 21.37
CA GLU A 122 -2.91 13.02 22.07
C GLU A 122 -2.93 12.08 23.28
N SER A 123 -4.07 11.95 23.96
CA SER A 123 -4.20 11.14 25.18
C SER A 123 -4.48 9.65 24.92
N LEU A 124 -5.16 9.31 23.82
CA LEU A 124 -5.55 7.94 23.50
C LEU A 124 -4.91 7.42 22.20
N ILE A 125 -5.12 8.13 21.09
CA ILE A 125 -4.77 7.61 19.76
C ILE A 125 -3.27 7.59 19.52
N CYS A 126 -2.55 8.67 19.82
CA CYS A 126 -1.10 8.76 19.61
C CYS A 126 -0.32 7.71 20.43
N PRO A 127 -0.62 7.47 21.72
CA PRO A 127 0.01 6.40 22.50
C PRO A 127 -0.18 4.99 21.93
N ILE A 128 -1.31 4.73 21.25
CA ILE A 128 -1.57 3.43 20.60
C ILE A 128 -0.88 3.36 19.23
N LEU A 129 -1.12 4.35 18.36
CA LEU A 129 -0.66 4.34 16.98
C LEU A 129 0.86 4.48 16.85
N GLY A 130 1.52 5.20 17.76
CA GLY A 130 2.97 5.41 17.68
C GLY A 130 3.77 4.10 17.72
N PRO A 131 3.63 3.29 18.79
CA PRO A 131 4.22 1.96 18.85
C PRO A 131 3.71 1.03 17.74
N LEU A 132 2.42 1.09 17.41
CA LEU A 132 1.84 0.24 16.36
C LEU A 132 2.46 0.50 14.99
N PHE A 133 2.61 1.76 14.56
CA PHE A 133 3.23 2.07 13.27
C PHE A 133 4.71 1.71 13.23
N THR A 134 5.42 1.89 14.35
CA THR A 134 6.83 1.45 14.47
C THR A 134 6.93 -0.06 14.30
N TYR A 135 6.04 -0.81 14.96
CA TYR A 135 5.96 -2.26 14.85
C TYR A 135 5.62 -2.73 13.43
N LEU A 136 4.58 -2.15 12.82
CA LEU A 136 4.13 -2.49 11.47
C LEU A 136 5.22 -2.21 10.43
N HIS A 137 5.96 -1.10 10.59
CA HIS A 137 7.14 -0.82 9.78
C HIS A 137 8.16 -1.96 9.85
N MET A 138 8.59 -2.33 11.06
CA MET A 138 9.59 -3.39 11.25
C MET A 138 9.13 -4.73 10.66
N ARG A 139 7.89 -5.13 10.96
CA ARG A 139 7.30 -6.39 10.47
C ARG A 139 7.23 -6.43 8.94
N LEU A 140 6.72 -5.37 8.31
CA LEU A 140 6.61 -5.31 6.85
C LEU A 140 7.99 -5.27 6.19
N SER A 141 8.93 -4.48 6.71
CA SER A 141 10.29 -4.42 6.19
C SER A 141 11.00 -5.77 6.23
N GLN A 142 10.89 -6.51 7.35
CA GLN A 142 11.45 -7.86 7.47
C GLN A 142 10.81 -8.83 6.47
N LYS A 143 9.48 -8.85 6.37
CA LYS A 143 8.76 -9.74 5.45
C LYS A 143 9.07 -9.44 3.98
N TRP A 144 9.10 -8.16 3.59
CA TRP A 144 9.48 -7.76 2.24
C TRP A 144 10.94 -8.03 1.93
N GLN A 145 11.84 -7.95 2.92
CA GLN A 145 13.23 -8.35 2.74
C GLN A 145 13.33 -9.84 2.39
N VAL A 146 12.60 -10.71 3.11
CA VAL A 146 12.55 -12.15 2.82
C VAL A 146 12.00 -12.41 1.41
N ILE A 147 10.87 -11.81 1.04
CA ILE A 147 10.26 -11.95 -0.30
C ILE A 147 11.25 -11.51 -1.40
N ASN A 148 11.93 -10.37 -1.21
CA ASN A 148 12.87 -9.85 -2.19
C ASN A 148 14.14 -10.71 -2.31
N GLN A 149 14.61 -11.33 -1.22
CA GLN A 149 15.74 -12.26 -1.23
C GLN A 149 15.40 -13.57 -1.93
N ARG A 150 14.20 -14.12 -1.71
CA ARG A 150 13.72 -15.35 -2.39
C ARG A 150 13.72 -15.18 -3.92
N SER A 151 13.30 -14.02 -4.40
CA SER A 151 13.33 -13.70 -5.84
C SER A 151 14.73 -13.71 -6.48
N LEU A 152 15.82 -13.72 -5.69
CA LEU A 152 17.20 -13.71 -6.17
C LEU A 152 17.86 -15.11 -6.10
N VAL A 153 17.28 -16.04 -5.34
CA VAL A 153 17.82 -17.37 -5.09
C VAL A 153 16.84 -18.40 -5.65
N CYS A 154 17.07 -18.85 -6.89
CA CYS A 154 16.41 -20.04 -7.42
C CYS A 154 17.13 -21.26 -6.82
N ASP A 155 16.74 -21.71 -5.63
CA ASP A 155 17.21 -23.00 -5.10
C ASP A 155 16.37 -24.13 -5.68
N GLU A 156 17.02 -25.04 -6.40
CA GLU A 156 16.43 -26.19 -7.09
C GLU A 156 16.06 -27.37 -6.16
N ASP A 157 16.22 -27.26 -4.84
CA ASP A 157 16.13 -28.43 -3.95
C ASP A 157 15.27 -28.19 -2.70
N THR A 158 13.94 -28.29 -2.80
CA THR A 158 13.12 -28.68 -1.64
C THR A 158 12.03 -29.69 -2.03
N VAL A 159 12.07 -30.84 -1.36
CA VAL A 159 11.12 -31.94 -1.45
C VAL A 159 9.95 -31.66 -0.52
N ASP A 160 9.19 -30.61 -0.80
CA ASP A 160 7.93 -30.32 -0.11
C ASP A 160 6.77 -30.51 -1.10
N ASP A 161 5.65 -31.01 -0.63
CA ASP A 161 4.45 -31.14 -1.46
C ASP A 161 3.82 -29.74 -1.60
N ASN A 162 4.19 -29.04 -2.68
CA ASN A 162 3.67 -27.73 -3.12
C ASN A 162 4.20 -26.46 -2.41
N PRO A 163 5.53 -26.29 -2.23
CA PRO A 163 6.14 -25.11 -1.58
C PRO A 163 5.80 -23.81 -2.29
N GLU A 164 5.64 -23.86 -3.61
CA GLU A 164 5.30 -22.69 -4.45
C GLU A 164 3.96 -22.06 -4.04
N SER A 165 2.95 -22.87 -3.69
CA SER A 165 1.63 -22.37 -3.28
C SER A 165 1.64 -21.70 -1.90
N GLN A 166 2.43 -22.24 -0.97
CA GLN A 166 2.56 -21.70 0.39
C GLN A 166 3.35 -20.38 0.38
N GLU A 167 4.43 -20.31 -0.40
CA GLU A 167 5.19 -19.08 -0.60
C GLU A 167 4.35 -17.99 -1.27
N MET A 168 3.58 -18.34 -2.30
CA MET A 168 2.68 -17.42 -2.97
C MET A 168 1.60 -16.89 -2.01
N LEU A 169 1.06 -17.77 -1.15
CA LEU A 169 0.08 -17.40 -0.13
C LEU A 169 0.68 -16.42 0.89
N GLU A 170 1.88 -16.70 1.40
CA GLU A 170 2.60 -15.80 2.31
C GLU A 170 2.85 -14.44 1.67
N GLU A 171 3.35 -14.42 0.43
CA GLU A 171 3.59 -13.20 -0.32
C GLU A 171 2.30 -12.39 -0.49
N GLN A 172 1.20 -13.04 -0.85
CA GLN A 172 -0.08 -12.39 -1.03
C GLN A 172 -0.66 -11.84 0.29
N LEU A 173 -0.50 -12.55 1.41
CA LEU A 173 -0.85 -12.05 2.74
C LEU A 173 -0.05 -10.80 3.09
N VAL A 174 1.25 -10.76 2.77
CA VAL A 174 2.09 -9.57 2.99
C VAL A 174 1.65 -8.39 2.13
N ARG A 175 1.27 -8.62 0.87
CA ARG A 175 0.68 -7.56 0.02
C ARG A 175 -0.62 -7.02 0.61
N LEU A 176 -1.53 -7.90 1.03
CA LEU A 176 -2.80 -7.50 1.62
C LEU A 176 -2.61 -6.72 2.93
N LEU A 177 -1.69 -7.17 3.79
CA LEU A 177 -1.34 -6.46 5.02
C LEU A 177 -0.70 -5.10 4.69
N THR A 178 0.21 -5.04 3.72
CA THR A 178 0.84 -3.79 3.26
C THR A 178 -0.21 -2.76 2.84
N ARG A 179 -1.18 -3.18 2.00
CA ARG A 179 -2.28 -2.31 1.55
C ARG A 179 -3.10 -1.79 2.72
N GLU A 180 -3.41 -2.65 3.69
CA GLU A 180 -4.17 -2.26 4.88
C GLU A 180 -3.39 -1.26 5.76
N VAL A 181 -2.09 -1.48 5.96
CA VAL A 181 -1.23 -0.55 6.70
C VAL A 181 -1.13 0.80 5.99
N MET A 182 -0.92 0.82 4.68
CA MET A 182 -0.86 2.08 3.91
C MET A 182 -2.20 2.82 3.96
N ASP A 183 -3.32 2.11 3.87
CA ASP A 183 -4.66 2.69 3.98
C ASP A 183 -4.92 3.26 5.38
N LEU A 184 -4.53 2.54 6.44
CA LEU A 184 -4.62 3.02 7.82
C LEU A 184 -3.80 4.30 8.01
N ILE A 185 -2.54 4.32 7.55
CA ILE A 185 -1.69 5.52 7.63
C ILE A 185 -2.33 6.69 6.86
N ALA A 186 -2.86 6.44 5.66
CA ALA A 186 -3.51 7.46 4.85
C ALA A 186 -4.74 8.06 5.56
N VAL A 187 -5.58 7.23 6.18
CA VAL A 187 -6.73 7.70 6.98
C VAL A 187 -6.28 8.49 8.21
N CYS A 188 -5.21 8.07 8.87
CA CYS A 188 -4.70 8.79 10.03
C CYS A 188 -4.10 10.16 9.65
N CYS A 189 -3.43 10.24 8.50
CA CYS A 189 -2.56 11.38 8.19
C CYS A 189 -3.10 12.33 7.14
N VAL A 190 -3.95 11.89 6.19
CA VAL A 190 -4.24 12.66 4.97
C VAL A 190 -5.70 13.07 4.90
N SER A 191 -5.96 14.37 4.79
CA SER A 191 -7.30 14.89 4.55
C SER A 191 -7.65 14.76 3.07
N LYS A 192 -8.79 14.11 2.78
CA LYS A 192 -9.40 14.14 1.46
C LYS A 192 -10.29 15.39 1.38
N LYS A 193 -9.74 16.52 0.93
CA LYS A 193 -10.57 17.65 0.48
C LYS A 193 -11.31 17.22 -0.80
N GLY A 194 -12.56 16.78 -0.68
CA GLY A 194 -13.38 16.44 -1.85
C GLY A 194 -14.56 15.48 -1.66
N ALA A 195 -14.98 15.13 -0.44
CA ALA A 195 -16.18 14.31 -0.25
C ALA A 195 -16.91 14.64 1.07
N GLU A 196 -17.30 15.89 1.26
CA GLU A 196 -18.31 16.27 2.25
C GLU A 196 -19.39 17.11 1.57
N GLN A 197 -20.34 16.43 0.94
CA GLN A 197 -21.80 16.67 0.96
C GLN A 197 -22.42 15.88 -0.20
N ASN A 198 -22.89 14.66 0.09
CA ASN A 198 -24.09 14.06 -0.50
C ASN A 198 -24.34 12.70 0.18
N ASN A 199 -24.53 12.72 1.50
CA ASN A 199 -25.31 11.67 2.15
C ASN A 199 -26.80 12.02 1.97
N THR A 200 -27.31 11.77 0.77
CA THR A 200 -28.73 11.46 0.59
C THR A 200 -28.81 9.98 0.30
N VAL A 201 -29.45 9.29 1.24
CA VAL A 201 -29.83 7.89 1.22
C VAL A 201 -30.49 7.54 -0.11
N THR A 202 -29.91 6.60 -0.86
CA THR A 202 -30.68 5.67 -1.72
C THR A 202 -30.05 4.30 -1.62
N ALA A 203 -30.77 3.40 -0.96
CA ALA A 203 -30.61 1.97 -1.09
C ALA A 203 -31.04 1.54 -2.50
N ASP A 204 -30.15 0.91 -3.25
CA ASP A 204 -30.39 -0.39 -3.90
C ASP A 204 -29.12 -0.81 -4.67
N GLY A 205 -28.87 -2.12 -4.74
CA GLY A 205 -27.69 -2.69 -5.37
C GLY A 205 -27.71 -2.61 -6.90
N ASP A 206 -26.52 -2.53 -7.51
CA ASP A 206 -25.96 -3.61 -8.33
C ASP A 206 -24.52 -3.25 -8.72
N ASP A 207 -23.70 -4.29 -8.91
CA ASP A 207 -22.30 -4.22 -9.34
C ASP A 207 -22.16 -3.62 -10.74
N GLU A 208 -21.34 -2.57 -10.89
CA GLU A 208 -20.66 -2.18 -12.13
C GLU A 208 -19.40 -1.36 -11.75
N GLU A 209 -18.28 -2.05 -11.49
CA GLU A 209 -16.94 -1.45 -11.42
C GLU A 209 -16.51 -0.94 -12.81
N MET A 210 -17.08 0.19 -13.25
CA MET A 210 -16.58 0.93 -14.40
C MET A 210 -15.33 1.73 -14.00
N MET A 211 -14.18 1.22 -14.43
CA MET A 211 -12.87 1.87 -14.47
C MET A 211 -12.94 3.31 -15.01
N SER A 212 -12.94 4.29 -14.11
CA SER A 212 -12.74 5.69 -14.48
C SER A 212 -11.24 6.00 -14.53
N THR A 213 -10.65 5.92 -15.73
CA THR A 213 -9.24 6.21 -16.05
C THR A 213 -8.86 7.70 -16.05
N GLU A 214 -9.56 8.57 -15.30
CA GLU A 214 -9.23 9.99 -15.24
C GLU A 214 -8.52 10.36 -13.94
N VAL A 215 -7.19 10.24 -13.96
CA VAL A 215 -6.31 10.81 -12.93
C VAL A 215 -6.23 12.33 -13.16
N THR A 216 -7.23 13.06 -12.70
CA THR A 216 -7.05 14.48 -12.42
C THR A 216 -6.28 14.58 -11.10
N PRO A 217 -5.05 15.15 -11.08
CA PRO A 217 -4.30 15.29 -9.83
C PRO A 217 -5.07 16.29 -8.96
N SER A 218 -5.70 15.78 -7.90
CA SER A 218 -6.40 16.58 -6.92
C SER A 218 -5.45 17.59 -6.29
N THR A 219 -5.95 18.81 -6.20
CA THR A 219 -5.39 19.94 -5.46
C THR A 219 -4.86 19.51 -4.10
N SER A 220 -3.57 19.76 -3.86
CA SER A 220 -2.76 19.46 -2.67
C SER A 220 -3.49 18.79 -1.50
N SER A 221 -3.30 17.48 -1.33
CA SER A 221 -3.61 16.80 -0.08
C SER A 221 -2.83 17.43 1.09
N GLU A 222 -3.52 17.68 2.20
CA GLU A 222 -2.96 18.27 3.43
C GLU A 222 -3.02 17.25 4.56
N LEU A 223 -2.15 17.42 5.56
CA LEU A 223 -2.20 16.58 6.74
C LEU A 223 -3.43 16.90 7.60
N THR A 224 -4.07 15.85 8.13
CA THR A 224 -5.09 15.95 9.17
C THR A 224 -4.49 16.47 10.49
N GLU A 225 -5.34 16.90 11.42
CA GLU A 225 -4.89 17.25 12.78
C GLU A 225 -4.24 16.07 13.50
N LEU A 226 -4.79 14.86 13.37
CA LEU A 226 -4.18 13.64 13.89
C LEU A 226 -2.81 13.38 13.25
N GLY A 227 -2.69 13.51 11.94
CA GLY A 227 -1.42 13.39 11.21
C GLY A 227 -0.38 14.38 11.74
N LYS A 228 -0.77 15.62 12.00
CA LYS A 228 0.11 16.62 12.62
C LYS A 228 0.54 16.20 14.02
N CYS A 229 -0.36 15.67 14.85
CA CYS A 229 -0.04 15.16 16.19
C CYS A 229 0.95 13.99 16.14
N LEU A 230 0.72 12.99 15.28
CA LEU A 230 1.63 11.85 15.10
C LEU A 230 3.02 12.29 14.65
N MET A 231 3.09 13.26 13.72
CA MET A 231 4.33 13.82 13.20
C MET A 231 5.07 14.76 14.20
N LYS A 232 4.56 14.94 15.43
CA LYS A 232 5.31 15.59 16.53
C LYS A 232 6.31 14.63 17.16
N GLN A 233 6.02 13.33 17.21
CA GLN A 233 6.90 12.33 17.80
C GLN A 233 7.94 11.88 16.77
N GLU A 234 9.23 12.00 17.10
CA GLU A 234 10.33 11.76 16.16
C GLU A 234 10.36 10.31 15.64
N ASN A 235 10.20 9.33 16.54
CA ASN A 235 10.18 7.91 16.19
C ASN A 235 9.03 7.57 15.24
N VAL A 236 7.84 8.12 15.51
CA VAL A 236 6.63 7.88 14.70
C VAL A 236 6.76 8.56 13.34
N CYS A 237 7.20 9.83 13.32
CA CYS A 237 7.48 10.57 12.09
C CYS A 237 8.44 9.80 11.18
N THR A 238 9.54 9.32 11.76
CA THR A 238 10.55 8.52 11.06
C THR A 238 9.96 7.22 10.54
N ALA A 239 9.23 6.46 11.36
CA ALA A 239 8.57 5.23 10.94
C ALA A 239 7.59 5.45 9.79
N LEU A 240 6.74 6.49 9.85
CA LEU A 240 5.77 6.84 8.81
C LEU A 240 6.46 7.21 7.49
N LEU A 241 7.46 8.08 7.53
CA LEU A 241 8.21 8.51 6.35
C LEU A 241 8.98 7.36 5.72
N ILE A 242 9.72 6.59 6.52
CA ILE A 242 10.50 5.46 6.01
C ILE A 242 9.55 4.42 5.41
N THR A 243 8.45 4.09 6.09
CA THR A 243 7.48 3.11 5.59
C THR A 243 6.88 3.55 4.26
N ALA A 244 6.38 4.79 4.17
CA ALA A 244 5.76 5.31 2.96
C ALA A 244 6.71 5.26 1.75
N PHE A 245 7.95 5.74 1.92
CA PHE A 245 8.92 5.78 0.82
C PHE A 245 9.55 4.41 0.49
N THR A 246 9.77 3.55 1.49
CA THR A 246 10.28 2.19 1.25
C THR A 246 9.24 1.35 0.50
N SER A 247 7.95 1.54 0.80
CA SER A 247 6.86 0.82 0.14
C SER A 247 6.78 1.03 -1.37
N LEU A 248 7.37 2.11 -1.90
CA LEU A 248 7.44 2.38 -3.33
C LEU A 248 8.27 1.35 -4.09
N SER A 249 9.12 0.61 -3.39
CA SER A 249 9.99 -0.44 -3.96
C SER A 249 9.49 -1.86 -3.69
N TRP A 250 8.42 -2.01 -2.91
CA TRP A 250 7.81 -3.31 -2.64
C TRP A 250 6.99 -3.75 -3.85
N LYS A 251 7.05 -5.05 -4.22
CA LYS A 251 6.40 -5.60 -5.42
C LYS A 251 4.86 -5.68 -5.30
N ASP A 252 4.22 -4.54 -5.08
CA ASP A 252 2.77 -4.33 -5.07
C ASP A 252 2.41 -2.98 -5.73
N THR A 253 2.07 -3.04 -7.02
CA THR A 253 1.75 -1.88 -7.86
C THR A 253 0.62 -1.03 -7.27
N LEU A 254 -0.40 -1.65 -6.67
CA LEU A 254 -1.55 -0.92 -6.11
C LEU A 254 -1.12 -0.07 -4.89
N SER A 255 -0.36 -0.66 -3.97
CA SER A 255 0.19 0.08 -2.83
C SER A 255 1.10 1.20 -3.30
N CYS A 256 2.01 0.95 -4.24
CA CYS A 256 2.90 1.97 -4.79
C CYS A 256 2.10 3.18 -5.31
N GLN A 257 1.10 2.97 -6.17
CA GLN A 257 0.31 4.07 -6.74
C GLN A 257 -0.45 4.85 -5.66
N ARG A 258 -1.11 4.15 -4.73
CA ARG A 258 -1.90 4.78 -3.66
C ARG A 258 -1.01 5.57 -2.69
N THR A 259 0.08 4.98 -2.23
CA THR A 259 1.02 5.63 -1.30
C THR A 259 1.67 6.85 -1.94
N THR A 260 2.08 6.75 -3.21
CA THR A 260 2.67 7.87 -3.94
C THR A 260 1.71 9.05 -4.06
N THR A 261 0.46 8.78 -4.45
CA THR A 261 -0.54 9.82 -4.73
C THR A 261 -1.13 10.45 -3.46
N GLN A 262 -1.31 9.65 -2.40
CA GLN A 262 -2.05 10.10 -1.22
C GLN A 262 -1.11 10.50 -0.08
N LEU A 263 0.01 9.81 0.13
CA LEU A 263 0.72 9.82 1.41
C LEU A 263 2.11 10.47 1.36
N CYS A 264 2.93 10.14 0.35
CA CYS A 264 4.34 10.54 0.34
C CYS A 264 4.54 12.06 0.41
N TRP A 265 3.80 12.82 -0.40
CA TRP A 265 3.98 14.28 -0.47
C TRP A 265 3.50 15.01 0.80
N PRO A 266 2.29 14.76 1.35
CA PRO A 266 1.86 15.40 2.60
C PRO A 266 2.80 15.16 3.78
N LEU A 267 3.30 13.92 3.94
CA LEU A 267 4.26 13.58 4.99
C LEU A 267 5.57 14.36 4.81
N LEU A 268 6.13 14.37 3.60
CA LEU A 268 7.38 15.07 3.32
C LEU A 268 7.22 16.60 3.49
N LYS A 269 6.10 17.16 3.02
CA LYS A 269 5.80 18.60 3.17
C LYS A 269 5.81 19.05 4.63
N GLN A 270 5.36 18.21 5.56
CA GLN A 270 5.34 18.55 6.99
C GLN A 270 6.72 18.59 7.63
N VAL A 271 7.69 17.80 7.15
CA VAL A 271 9.08 17.89 7.64
C VAL A 271 9.87 18.99 6.94
N LEU A 272 9.49 19.36 5.71
CA LEU A 272 10.05 20.51 4.99
C LEU A 272 9.81 21.84 5.72
N THR A 273 8.61 22.04 6.27
CA THR A 273 8.26 23.28 6.99
C THR A 273 9.07 23.47 8.27
N LYS A 274 9.58 22.39 8.86
CA LYS A 274 10.42 22.44 10.07
C LYS A 274 11.91 22.72 9.77
N ASN A 275 12.33 22.80 8.50
CA ASN A 275 13.72 23.06 8.07
C ASN A 275 14.79 22.10 8.65
N MET A 276 14.43 20.87 9.05
CA MET A 276 15.31 19.97 9.81
C MET A 276 15.88 18.78 9.01
N MET A 277 15.78 18.76 7.68
CA MET A 277 16.28 17.61 6.91
C MET A 277 17.78 17.73 6.61
N ILE A 278 18.51 16.69 6.99
CA ILE A 278 19.91 16.49 6.59
C ILE A 278 19.98 16.09 5.09
N PRO A 279 21.07 16.43 4.38
CA PRO A 279 21.23 16.10 2.96
C PRO A 279 21.05 14.62 2.64
N GLU A 280 21.52 13.72 3.50
CA GLU A 280 21.44 12.27 3.33
C GLU A 280 19.99 11.78 3.28
N ALA A 281 19.12 12.37 4.09
CA ALA A 281 17.69 12.05 4.10
C ALA A 281 17.03 12.50 2.79
N VAL A 282 17.40 13.67 2.28
CA VAL A 282 16.89 14.21 1.00
C VAL A 282 17.29 13.30 -0.17
N ILE A 283 18.56 12.88 -0.21
CA ILE A 283 19.06 11.90 -1.18
C ILE A 283 18.27 10.60 -1.07
N TRP A 284 18.05 10.10 0.14
CA TRP A 284 17.33 8.85 0.38
C TRP A 284 15.88 8.93 -0.11
N PHE A 285 15.12 9.98 0.21
CA PHE A 285 13.74 10.14 -0.26
C PHE A 285 13.65 10.17 -1.77
N PHE A 286 14.51 10.97 -2.42
CA PHE A 286 14.51 11.07 -3.88
C PHE A 286 14.91 9.75 -4.54
N THR A 287 15.94 9.08 -4.03
CA THR A 287 16.39 7.77 -4.52
C THR A 287 15.32 6.70 -4.33
N SER A 288 14.56 6.72 -3.23
CA SER A 288 13.45 5.78 -3.00
C SER A 288 12.35 5.93 -4.05
N VAL A 289 12.03 7.15 -4.49
CA VAL A 289 11.08 7.38 -5.60
C VAL A 289 11.64 6.89 -6.93
N LEU A 290 12.92 7.12 -7.21
CA LEU A 290 13.57 6.62 -8.43
C LEU A 290 13.63 5.08 -8.45
N LYS A 291 13.90 4.44 -7.32
CA LYS A 291 13.81 2.98 -7.17
C LYS A 291 12.39 2.47 -7.44
N GLY A 292 11.37 3.16 -6.93
CA GLY A 292 9.98 2.83 -7.25
C GLY A 292 9.67 2.94 -8.75
N LEU A 293 10.24 3.92 -9.45
CA LEU A 293 10.13 4.02 -10.91
C LEU A 293 10.82 2.87 -11.64
N GLN A 294 11.94 2.38 -11.12
CA GLN A 294 12.64 1.23 -11.69
C GLN A 294 11.81 -0.06 -11.52
N VAL A 295 11.14 -0.22 -10.38
CA VAL A 295 10.31 -1.41 -10.08
C VAL A 295 8.97 -1.38 -10.82
N HIS A 296 8.25 -0.25 -10.80
CA HIS A 296 6.86 -0.17 -11.27
C HIS A 296 6.66 0.68 -12.52
N GLY A 297 7.72 1.25 -13.11
CA GLY A 297 7.64 2.19 -14.23
C GLY A 297 6.96 1.65 -15.48
N GLN A 298 6.87 0.32 -15.62
CA GLN A 298 6.14 -0.35 -16.69
C GLN A 298 4.62 -0.13 -16.61
N HIS A 299 4.10 0.26 -15.44
CA HIS A 299 2.68 0.52 -15.22
C HIS A 299 2.39 2.02 -15.29
N ASP A 300 1.55 2.43 -16.24
CA ASP A 300 1.26 3.86 -16.51
C ASP A 300 0.79 4.63 -15.26
N GLY A 301 -0.08 4.02 -14.44
CA GLY A 301 -0.57 4.63 -13.20
C GLY A 301 0.54 4.91 -12.18
N CYS A 302 1.45 3.97 -11.97
CA CYS A 302 2.61 4.15 -11.10
C CYS A 302 3.61 5.13 -11.69
N MET A 303 3.94 5.01 -12.99
CA MET A 303 4.84 5.93 -13.67
C MET A 303 4.34 7.38 -13.53
N ALA A 304 3.07 7.64 -13.85
CA ALA A 304 2.51 8.99 -13.78
C ALA A 304 2.55 9.57 -12.36
N ALA A 305 2.21 8.75 -11.35
CA ALA A 305 2.25 9.13 -9.94
C ALA A 305 3.67 9.40 -9.45
N LEU A 306 4.61 8.48 -9.73
CA LEU A 306 5.99 8.58 -9.25
C LEU A 306 6.77 9.68 -9.97
N VAL A 307 6.57 9.89 -11.27
CA VAL A 307 7.12 11.05 -12.00
C VAL A 307 6.60 12.35 -11.40
N HIS A 308 5.31 12.39 -11.01
CA HIS A 308 4.75 13.56 -10.34
C HIS A 308 5.42 13.83 -8.99
N LEU A 309 5.54 12.81 -8.15
CA LEU A 309 6.16 12.91 -6.84
C LEU A 309 7.64 13.30 -6.97
N ALA A 310 8.40 12.66 -7.88
CA ALA A 310 9.80 13.00 -8.14
C ALA A 310 9.96 14.46 -8.58
N PHE A 311 9.07 14.94 -9.46
CA PHE A 311 9.07 16.35 -9.89
C PHE A 311 8.79 17.30 -8.70
N GLN A 312 7.79 17.00 -7.86
CA GLN A 312 7.47 17.81 -6.68
C GLN A 312 8.62 17.86 -5.68
N ILE A 313 9.26 16.72 -5.42
CA ILE A 313 10.43 16.62 -4.54
C ILE A 313 11.58 17.44 -5.10
N TYR A 314 11.93 17.25 -6.38
CA TYR A 314 13.02 17.98 -7.01
C TYR A 314 12.76 19.48 -7.00
N GLU A 315 11.58 19.94 -7.40
CA GLU A 315 11.23 21.36 -7.42
C GLU A 315 11.27 22.02 -6.04
N ALA A 316 10.78 21.34 -5.01
CA ALA A 316 10.72 21.90 -3.66
C ALA A 316 12.07 21.89 -2.91
N LEU A 317 12.89 20.86 -3.14
CA LEU A 317 14.13 20.64 -2.39
C LEU A 317 15.38 21.13 -3.12
N ARG A 318 15.40 21.11 -4.45
CA ARG A 318 16.60 21.48 -5.24
C ARG A 318 17.14 22.89 -4.94
N PRO A 319 16.32 23.92 -4.67
CA PRO A 319 16.82 25.25 -4.30
C PRO A 319 17.64 25.27 -3.00
N ARG A 320 17.50 24.26 -2.14
CA ARG A 320 18.16 24.16 -0.83
C ARG A 320 19.25 23.08 -0.79
N TYR A 321 19.09 22.00 -1.56
CA TYR A 321 19.96 20.83 -1.53
C TYR A 321 20.53 20.58 -2.94
N ALA A 322 21.83 20.83 -3.10
CA ALA A 322 22.52 20.65 -4.38
C ALA A 322 22.74 19.18 -4.74
N GLU A 323 22.75 18.32 -3.73
CA GLU A 323 22.97 16.88 -3.81
C GLU A 323 21.93 16.18 -4.69
N LEU A 324 20.72 16.76 -4.82
CA LEU A 324 19.70 16.23 -5.74
C LEU A 324 20.15 16.25 -7.20
N LYS A 325 20.96 17.24 -7.60
CA LYS A 325 21.56 17.26 -8.95
C LYS A 325 22.53 16.08 -9.12
N THR A 326 23.34 15.80 -8.10
CA THR A 326 24.28 14.66 -8.12
C THR A 326 23.55 13.32 -8.25
N VAL A 327 22.37 13.16 -7.63
CA VAL A 327 21.53 11.97 -7.83
C VAL A 327 20.97 11.91 -9.26
N MET A 328 20.54 13.04 -9.82
CA MET A 328 20.07 13.11 -11.21
C MET A 328 21.17 12.75 -12.22
N GLU A 329 22.42 13.17 -11.99
CA GLU A 329 23.58 12.84 -12.83
C GLU A 329 23.89 11.32 -12.85
N GLN A 330 23.41 10.56 -11.86
CA GLN A 330 23.53 9.10 -11.80
C GLN A 330 22.42 8.36 -12.58
N VAL A 331 21.42 9.06 -13.10
CA VAL A 331 20.35 8.45 -13.90
C VAL A 331 20.93 7.92 -15.22
N PRO A 332 20.64 6.65 -15.59
CA PRO A 332 21.10 6.10 -16.86
C PRO A 332 20.63 6.94 -18.06
N GLU A 333 21.48 7.09 -19.07
CA GLU A 333 21.16 7.76 -20.35
C GLU A 333 20.75 9.25 -20.20
N ILE A 334 21.09 9.92 -19.10
CA ILE A 334 20.77 11.34 -18.91
C ILE A 334 21.64 12.26 -19.78
N GLN A 335 21.00 13.24 -20.42
CA GLN A 335 21.67 14.30 -21.19
C GLN A 335 22.07 15.45 -20.24
N ASN A 336 23.36 15.54 -19.89
CA ASN A 336 23.87 16.54 -18.92
C ASN A 336 23.52 17.98 -19.32
N ASP A 337 23.64 18.35 -20.60
CA ASP A 337 23.27 19.70 -21.07
C ASP A 337 21.79 20.01 -20.83
N SER A 338 20.91 19.01 -21.01
CA SER A 338 19.47 19.16 -20.77
C SER A 338 19.17 19.29 -19.27
N LEU A 339 19.90 18.53 -18.42
CA LEU A 339 19.81 18.64 -16.98
C LEU A 339 20.23 20.03 -16.50
N GLU A 340 21.36 20.57 -16.97
CA GLU A 340 21.84 21.91 -16.61
C GLU A 340 20.86 23.01 -17.04
N GLN A 341 20.29 22.89 -18.23
CA GLN A 341 19.26 23.82 -18.70
C GLN A 341 17.98 23.77 -17.86
N PHE A 342 17.57 22.58 -17.41
CA PHE A 342 16.41 22.43 -16.54
C PHE A 342 16.70 23.01 -15.15
N ASP A 343 17.86 22.69 -14.58
CA ASP A 343 18.28 23.09 -13.24
C ASP A 343 18.46 24.61 -13.12
N SER A 344 19.14 25.22 -14.08
CA SER A 344 19.31 26.69 -14.15
C SER A 344 17.97 27.42 -14.27
N LYS A 345 17.01 26.90 -15.03
CA LYS A 345 15.65 27.48 -15.13
C LYS A 345 14.85 27.32 -13.85
N LEU A 346 15.05 26.22 -13.12
CA LEU A 346 14.35 25.94 -11.87
C LEU A 346 14.80 26.88 -10.75
N LEU A 347 16.10 27.14 -10.63
CA LEU A 347 16.69 28.04 -9.63
C LEU A 347 16.39 29.52 -9.90
N ASN A 348 16.18 29.90 -11.15
CA ASN A 348 15.84 31.25 -11.55
C ASN A 348 14.32 31.48 -11.52
N VAL A 349 13.79 31.94 -10.38
CA VAL A 349 12.35 32.21 -10.17
C VAL A 349 11.76 33.14 -11.25
N THR A 350 12.55 34.06 -11.79
CA THR A 350 12.15 35.02 -12.83
C THR A 350 11.87 34.37 -14.20
N LEU A 351 12.36 33.14 -14.43
CA LEU A 351 12.20 32.37 -15.67
C LEU A 351 11.04 31.35 -15.61
N GLN A 352 10.34 31.22 -14.48
CA GLN A 352 9.23 30.27 -14.29
C GLN A 352 7.91 30.66 -15.02
N LYS A 353 8.00 31.26 -16.21
CA LYS A 353 6.83 31.59 -17.06
C LYS A 353 6.31 30.39 -17.87
N VAL A 354 6.95 29.23 -17.77
CA VAL A 354 6.59 28.03 -18.52
C VAL A 354 5.51 27.24 -17.77
N ALA A 355 4.44 26.86 -18.49
CA ALA A 355 3.37 26.03 -17.94
C ALA A 355 3.90 24.75 -17.27
N ASP A 356 3.42 24.45 -16.06
CA ASP A 356 3.83 23.32 -15.21
C ASP A 356 3.85 21.98 -15.93
N LYS A 357 2.85 21.76 -16.81
CA LYS A 357 2.77 20.57 -17.64
C LYS A 357 4.03 20.35 -18.49
N ARG A 358 4.54 21.41 -19.14
CA ARG A 358 5.75 21.33 -19.97
C ARG A 358 7.01 21.08 -19.12
N ARG A 359 7.07 21.63 -17.91
CA ARG A 359 8.18 21.39 -16.97
C ARG A 359 8.21 19.93 -16.52
N LYS A 360 7.05 19.38 -16.15
CA LYS A 360 6.90 17.96 -15.78
C LYS A 360 7.26 17.03 -16.95
N ASP A 361 6.82 17.34 -18.17
CA ASP A 361 7.16 16.53 -19.36
C ASP A 361 8.66 16.59 -19.71
N HIS A 362 9.31 17.74 -19.50
CA HIS A 362 10.77 17.84 -19.62
C HIS A 362 11.46 17.02 -18.53
N PHE A 363 11.02 17.14 -17.28
CA PHE A 363 11.56 16.36 -16.17
C PHE A 363 11.41 14.85 -16.38
N LYS A 364 10.26 14.39 -16.87
CA LYS A 364 10.03 12.98 -17.23
C LYS A 364 11.08 12.46 -18.21
N ARG A 365 11.47 13.26 -19.20
CA ARG A 365 12.53 12.88 -20.16
C ARG A 365 13.90 12.76 -19.51
N LEU A 366 14.22 13.59 -18.52
CA LEU A 366 15.49 13.52 -17.79
C LEU A 366 15.61 12.23 -16.96
N ILE A 367 14.50 11.77 -16.37
CA ILE A 367 14.48 10.55 -15.53
C ILE A 367 14.08 9.27 -16.29
N ALA A 368 14.04 9.33 -17.63
CA ALA A 368 13.53 8.23 -18.45
C ALA A 368 14.33 6.93 -18.28
N GLY A 369 15.64 7.01 -18.03
CA GLY A 369 16.49 5.84 -17.78
C GLY A 369 16.18 5.09 -16.48
N CYS A 370 15.43 5.69 -15.56
CA CYS A 370 14.94 5.03 -14.35
C CYS A 370 13.55 4.40 -14.52
N ILE A 371 12.86 4.61 -15.65
CA ILE A 371 11.53 4.05 -15.87
C ILE A 371 11.70 2.56 -16.21
N GLY A 372 11.21 1.69 -15.31
CA GLY A 372 11.23 0.25 -15.51
C GLY A 372 10.57 -0.14 -16.84
N LYS A 373 11.25 -0.98 -17.63
CA LYS A 373 10.75 -1.49 -18.91
C LYS A 373 10.03 -2.82 -18.70
N PRO A 374 8.94 -3.11 -19.45
CA PRO A 374 8.28 -4.41 -19.40
C PRO A 374 9.26 -5.56 -19.66
N LEU A 375 9.11 -6.66 -18.94
CA LEU A 375 9.90 -7.89 -19.15
C LEU A 375 9.87 -8.36 -20.63
N GLY A 376 8.72 -8.20 -21.31
CA GLY A 376 8.56 -8.52 -22.73
C GLY A 376 9.37 -7.64 -23.69
N GLU A 377 9.84 -6.47 -23.25
CA GLU A 377 10.77 -5.61 -24.01
C GLU A 377 12.24 -5.91 -23.68
N GLN A 378 12.53 -6.36 -22.45
CA GLN A 378 13.88 -6.77 -22.02
C GLN A 378 14.36 -8.05 -22.73
N PHE A 379 13.44 -8.99 -23.01
CA PHE A 379 13.74 -10.24 -23.72
C PHE A 379 13.27 -10.25 -25.17
N ARG A 380 12.81 -9.12 -25.70
CA ARG A 380 12.46 -9.01 -27.12
C ARG A 380 13.74 -9.07 -27.94
N LYS A 381 14.05 -10.27 -28.44
CA LYS A 381 14.82 -10.38 -29.69
C LYS A 381 14.00 -9.62 -30.73
N GLU A 382 14.57 -8.58 -31.34
CA GLU A 382 13.92 -7.86 -32.45
C GLU A 382 13.72 -8.83 -33.64
N VAL A 383 12.63 -9.60 -33.62
CA VAL A 383 12.21 -10.39 -34.76
C VAL A 383 11.17 -9.56 -35.50
N HIS A 384 11.63 -8.87 -36.53
CA HIS A 384 10.78 -8.22 -37.52
C HIS A 384 10.06 -9.31 -38.34
N ILE A 385 8.98 -9.89 -37.81
CA ILE A 385 8.14 -10.81 -38.61
C ILE A 385 7.29 -9.95 -39.55
N ARG A 386 7.84 -9.66 -40.73
CA ARG A 386 7.06 -9.10 -41.84
C ARG A 386 6.05 -10.16 -42.29
N ASN A 387 4.77 -9.83 -42.18
CA ASN A 387 3.62 -10.60 -42.67
C ASN A 387 3.30 -11.87 -41.87
N LEU A 388 2.68 -11.71 -40.70
CA LEU A 388 1.88 -12.79 -40.12
C LEU A 388 0.58 -12.93 -40.92
N PRO A 389 0.27 -14.11 -41.50
CA PRO A 389 -1.02 -14.36 -42.12
C PRO A 389 -2.13 -14.40 -41.07
N SER A 390 -3.31 -13.85 -41.40
CA SER A 390 -4.48 -13.85 -40.51
C SER A 390 -4.95 -15.27 -40.22
N LEU A 391 -4.97 -15.66 -38.94
CA LEU A 391 -5.47 -16.97 -38.47
C LEU A 391 -7.00 -17.09 -38.48
N PHE A 392 -7.71 -15.98 -38.69
CA PHE A 392 -9.16 -15.94 -38.75
C PHE A 392 -9.63 -15.52 -40.14
N LYS A 393 -10.56 -16.28 -40.71
CA LYS A 393 -11.26 -15.90 -41.94
C LYS A 393 -12.14 -14.67 -41.64
N LYS A 394 -12.14 -13.69 -42.53
CA LYS A 394 -13.14 -12.62 -42.52
C LYS A 394 -14.47 -13.24 -42.89
N ASP A 395 -15.40 -13.31 -41.95
CA ASP A 395 -16.79 -13.64 -42.27
C ASP A 395 -17.40 -12.47 -43.05
N THR A 396 -17.61 -12.68 -44.34
CA THR A 396 -18.45 -11.80 -45.16
C THR A 396 -19.89 -11.94 -44.71
N CYS A 397 -20.39 -10.95 -43.96
CA CYS A 397 -21.82 -10.77 -43.73
C CYS A 397 -22.53 -10.61 -45.08
N ILE A 398 -23.25 -11.65 -45.50
CA ILE A 398 -24.24 -11.58 -46.57
C ILE A 398 -25.48 -10.95 -45.96
N VAL A 399 -25.72 -9.67 -46.28
CA VAL A 399 -27.01 -9.02 -46.02
C VAL A 399 -28.00 -9.58 -47.06
N ALA A 400 -28.84 -10.51 -46.65
CA ALA A 400 -29.99 -10.93 -47.43
C ALA A 400 -31.05 -9.82 -47.38
N ALA A 401 -31.21 -9.11 -48.49
CA ALA A 401 -32.40 -8.29 -48.73
C ALA A 401 -33.61 -9.22 -48.83
N SER A 402 -34.64 -8.96 -48.02
CA SER A 402 -35.97 -9.54 -48.20
C SER A 402 -36.95 -8.42 -48.53
N THR A 403 -37.69 -8.68 -49.60
CA THR A 403 -38.73 -7.91 -50.26
C THR A 403 -39.92 -7.58 -49.36
#